data_AF-A0A2M7U0J0-F1
#
_entry.id   AF-A0A2M7U0J0-F1
#
_cell.length_a   1.000
_cell.length_b   1.000
_cell.length_c   1.000
_cell.angle_alpha   90.00
_cell.angle_beta   90.00
_cell.angle_gamma   90.00
#
_symmetry.space_group_name_H-M   'P 1'
#
loop_
_entity.id
_entity.type
_entity.pdbx_description
1 polymer ?
#
loop_
_entity_poly.entity_id
_entity_poly.type
_entity_poly.pdbx_seq_one_letter_code
_entity_poly.pdbx_strand_id
1 'polypeptide(L)'
;MHQTLFGRLPKTLIILVSAWILMEIAVRIYLEWPLSTDFYSSLPADQITEYQKQIGVRATTGKGWIHLGWIADPEREIYRIERATGDRWLYVRDVVFGSFLNHDGGKYRVWARPKNGDEFRLIGEVTVAPESGIAPLYKPLIAGDWRTLLKPEKSGYYINDHTIFQDKTGVWRLLGITSKSDGDFNAEKYFAVGVSEKFPPDSGMRETDPIADFSELAWAPHVIRADSV
;
A
#
# COMPACT_ATOMS: atom_id res chain seq x y z
N MET A 1 9.87 44.45 -49.09
CA MET A 1 10.26 44.35 -47.66
C MET A 1 9.88 42.97 -47.14
N HIS A 2 10.78 42.00 -47.27
CA HIS A 2 10.60 40.65 -46.68
C HIS A 2 11.06 40.68 -45.23
N GLN A 3 10.13 40.82 -44.29
CA GLN A 3 10.39 40.47 -42.89
C GLN A 3 10.28 38.95 -42.76
N THR A 4 11.41 38.35 -42.40
CA THR A 4 11.66 36.92 -42.31
C THR A 4 10.80 36.25 -41.22
N LEU A 5 9.90 35.36 -41.64
CA LEU A 5 9.15 34.44 -40.77
C LEU A 5 10.07 33.54 -39.89
N PHE A 6 11.34 33.41 -40.27
CA PHE A 6 12.35 32.61 -39.56
C PHE A 6 12.80 33.17 -38.20
N GLY A 7 12.59 34.47 -37.91
CA GLY A 7 13.00 35.07 -36.63
C GLY A 7 12.01 34.88 -35.47
N ARG A 8 10.78 34.44 -35.76
CA ARG A 8 9.69 34.30 -34.76
C ARG A 8 9.45 32.85 -34.31
N LEU A 9 9.70 31.86 -35.17
CA LEU A 9 9.61 30.43 -34.80
C LEU A 9 10.41 30.06 -33.54
N PRO A 10 11.70 30.46 -33.38
CA PRO A 10 12.45 30.06 -32.21
C PRO A 10 11.91 30.70 -30.93
N LYS A 11 11.42 31.95 -30.99
CA LYS A 11 10.83 32.62 -29.82
C LYS A 11 9.51 31.99 -29.39
N THR A 12 8.63 31.69 -30.34
CA THR A 12 7.36 31.02 -30.04
C THR A 12 7.59 29.62 -29.48
N LEU A 13 8.54 28.86 -30.03
CA LEU A 13 8.89 27.54 -29.51
C LEU A 13 9.46 27.62 -28.09
N ILE A 14 10.35 28.57 -27.80
CA ILE A 14 10.90 28.80 -26.46
C ILE A 14 9.78 29.14 -25.46
N ILE A 15 8.82 29.98 -25.86
CA ILE A 15 7.68 30.34 -25.01
C ILE A 15 6.81 29.10 -24.72
N LEU A 16 6.51 28.30 -25.74
CA LEU A 16 5.70 27.08 -25.58
C LEU A 16 6.39 26.02 -24.72
N VAL A 17 7.69 25.80 -24.90
CA VAL A 17 8.47 24.87 -24.08
C VAL A 17 8.57 25.39 -22.64
N SER A 18 8.79 26.69 -22.44
CA SER A 18 8.84 27.29 -21.09
C SER A 18 7.49 27.19 -20.38
N ALA A 19 6.39 27.44 -21.10
CA ALA A 19 5.04 27.29 -20.57
C ALA A 19 4.73 25.83 -20.23
N TRP A 20 5.15 24.87 -21.06
CA TRP A 20 5.03 23.45 -20.77
C TRP A 20 5.84 23.03 -19.54
N ILE A 21 7.10 23.47 -19.42
CA ILE A 21 7.93 23.19 -18.23
C ILE A 21 7.33 23.81 -16.97
N LEU A 22 6.84 25.05 -17.03
CA LEU A 22 6.17 25.69 -15.89
C LEU A 22 4.88 24.98 -15.51
N MET A 23 4.13 24.48 -16.48
CA MET A 23 2.94 23.67 -16.24
C MET A 23 3.31 22.33 -15.61
N GLU A 24 4.34 21.63 -16.10
CA GLU A 24 4.85 20.39 -15.50
C GLU A 24 5.33 20.61 -14.06
N ILE A 25 6.06 21.70 -13.79
CA ILE A 25 6.48 22.07 -12.43
C ILE A 25 5.27 22.38 -11.55
N ALA A 26 4.27 23.12 -12.06
CA ALA A 26 3.07 23.45 -11.31
C ALA A 26 2.22 22.20 -11.02
N VAL A 27 2.08 21.30 -12.00
CA VAL A 27 1.42 20.00 -11.86
C VAL A 27 2.13 19.16 -10.81
N ARG A 28 3.47 19.06 -10.86
CA ARG A 28 4.24 18.30 -9.86
C ARG A 28 4.19 18.93 -8.47
N ILE A 29 4.32 20.25 -8.35
CA ILE A 29 4.25 20.92 -7.04
C ILE A 29 2.82 20.88 -6.45
N TYR A 30 1.78 21.01 -7.28
CA TYR A 30 0.40 21.14 -6.82
C TYR A 30 -0.32 19.78 -6.69
N LEU A 31 -0.02 18.80 -7.55
CA LEU A 31 -0.59 17.44 -7.47
C LEU A 31 0.33 16.46 -6.72
N GLU A 32 1.66 16.63 -6.75
CA GLU A 32 2.61 15.86 -5.93
C GLU A 32 3.04 16.64 -4.67
N TRP A 33 2.26 17.65 -4.24
CA TRP A 33 2.46 18.29 -2.94
C TRP A 33 2.53 17.19 -1.89
N PRO A 34 3.59 17.13 -1.05
CA PRO A 34 3.82 16.00 -0.17
C PRO A 34 2.58 15.83 0.70
N LEU A 35 1.88 14.73 0.47
CA LEU A 35 0.85 14.24 1.35
C LEU A 35 1.44 14.28 2.76
N SER A 36 0.68 14.78 3.73
CA SER A 36 1.16 14.88 5.12
C SER A 36 1.48 13.50 5.74
N THR A 37 1.26 12.41 4.99
CA THR A 37 1.67 11.05 5.28
C THR A 37 2.14 10.37 3.99
N ASP A 38 3.36 9.83 3.96
CA ASP A 38 4.00 9.12 2.82
C ASP A 38 3.39 7.76 2.45
N PHE A 39 2.15 7.45 2.84
CA PHE A 39 1.68 6.07 2.83
C PHE A 39 0.24 5.91 2.38
N TYR A 40 -0.04 5.82 1.08
CA TYR A 40 -1.19 5.05 0.54
C TYR A 40 -0.82 4.45 -0.81
N SER A 41 -0.79 3.12 -0.89
CA SER A 41 -0.82 2.24 -2.07
C SER A 41 -0.25 2.73 -3.42
N SER A 42 0.81 3.51 -3.42
CA SER A 42 1.63 3.76 -4.62
C SER A 42 3.03 4.10 -4.16
N LEU A 43 3.78 3.08 -3.76
CA LEU A 43 5.23 3.19 -3.95
C LEU A 43 5.41 3.56 -5.43
N PRO A 44 6.03 4.70 -5.76
CA PRO A 44 6.36 4.99 -7.14
C PRO A 44 7.01 3.74 -7.73
N ALA A 45 6.62 3.34 -8.94
CA ALA A 45 7.01 2.04 -9.47
C ALA A 45 8.54 1.86 -9.54
N ASP A 46 9.29 2.96 -9.60
CA ASP A 46 10.74 3.04 -9.50
C ASP A 46 11.30 2.81 -8.08
N GLN A 47 10.53 3.04 -7.02
CA GLN A 47 10.92 2.79 -5.63
C GLN A 47 10.62 1.37 -5.15
N ILE A 48 9.71 0.64 -5.79
CA ILE A 48 9.33 -0.73 -5.35
C ILE A 48 10.56 -1.65 -5.26
N THR A 49 11.42 -1.61 -6.27
CA THR A 49 12.64 -2.43 -6.29
C THR A 49 13.58 -2.11 -5.13
N GLU A 50 13.69 -0.84 -4.75
CA GLU A 50 14.54 -0.41 -3.64
C GLU A 50 13.96 -0.88 -2.30
N TYR A 51 12.66 -0.66 -2.08
CA TYR A 51 12.03 -1.12 -0.84
C TYR A 51 12.01 -2.63 -0.70
N GLN A 52 11.86 -3.38 -1.79
CA GLN A 52 12.01 -4.83 -1.76
C GLN A 52 13.41 -5.25 -1.32
N LYS A 53 14.47 -4.52 -1.70
CA LYS A 53 15.84 -4.80 -1.22
C LYS A 53 16.01 -4.45 0.26
N GLN A 54 15.46 -3.32 0.68
CA GLN A 54 15.61 -2.82 2.05
C GLN A 54 14.79 -3.64 3.07
N ILE A 55 13.55 -3.95 2.74
CA ILE A 55 12.60 -4.62 3.64
C ILE A 55 12.66 -6.13 3.46
N GLY A 56 12.90 -6.61 2.24
CA GLY A 56 12.97 -8.02 1.91
C GLY A 56 11.66 -8.77 2.13
N VAL A 57 11.79 -10.07 2.35
CA VAL A 57 10.67 -10.93 2.77
C VAL A 57 10.57 -10.88 4.29
N ARG A 58 9.37 -10.61 4.80
CA ARG A 58 9.02 -10.71 6.21
C ARG A 58 8.14 -11.93 6.42
N ALA A 59 8.16 -12.45 7.64
CA ALA A 59 7.33 -13.57 8.01
C ALA A 59 6.67 -13.36 9.36
N THR A 60 5.44 -13.83 9.47
CA THR A 60 4.71 -13.98 10.73
C THR A 60 4.31 -15.42 10.86
N THR A 61 4.35 -15.95 12.07
CA THR A 61 3.98 -17.34 12.36
C THR A 61 2.90 -17.38 13.43
N GLY A 62 2.10 -18.42 13.41
CA GLY A 62 1.17 -18.75 14.47
C GLY A 62 1.02 -20.25 14.59
N LYS A 63 0.12 -20.69 15.48
CA LYS A 63 -0.17 -22.11 15.67
C LYS A 63 -0.57 -22.76 14.35
N GLY A 64 0.26 -23.66 13.84
CA GLY A 64 0.00 -24.40 12.61
C GLY A 64 0.01 -23.58 11.32
N TRP A 65 0.48 -22.33 11.29
CA TRP A 65 0.58 -21.55 10.05
C TRP A 65 1.80 -20.61 10.02
N ILE A 66 2.22 -20.30 8.81
CA ILE A 66 3.20 -19.27 8.48
C ILE A 66 2.60 -18.34 7.44
N HIS A 67 2.96 -17.07 7.49
CA HIS A 67 2.61 -16.07 6.49
C HIS A 67 3.88 -15.34 6.07
N LEU A 68 4.16 -15.32 4.77
CA LEU A 68 5.23 -14.54 4.17
C LEU A 68 4.63 -13.29 3.54
N GLY A 69 5.25 -12.14 3.77
CA GLY A 69 4.87 -10.86 3.21
C GLY A 69 6.06 -10.14 2.59
N TRP A 70 5.85 -9.47 1.47
CA TRP A 70 6.84 -8.61 0.81
C TRP A 70 6.13 -7.50 0.05
N ILE A 71 6.91 -6.49 -0.35
CA ILE A 71 6.40 -5.40 -1.17
C ILE A 71 6.26 -5.90 -2.61
N ALA A 72 5.07 -5.76 -3.18
CA ALA A 72 4.76 -6.24 -4.52
C ALA A 72 4.42 -5.10 -5.49
N ASP A 73 4.79 -5.30 -6.76
CA ASP A 73 4.31 -4.60 -7.95
C ASP A 73 3.44 -5.59 -8.76
N PRO A 74 2.16 -5.76 -8.37
CA PRO A 74 1.28 -6.74 -9.01
C PRO A 74 0.97 -6.39 -10.47
N GLU A 75 1.25 -5.17 -10.92
CA GLU A 75 1.06 -4.76 -12.31
C GLU A 75 2.20 -5.27 -13.19
N ARG A 76 3.44 -5.19 -12.71
CA ARG A 76 4.63 -5.46 -13.52
C ARG A 76 5.34 -6.77 -13.20
N GLU A 77 5.14 -7.36 -12.03
CA GLU A 77 5.89 -8.52 -11.55
C GLU A 77 5.01 -9.75 -11.24
N ILE A 78 5.66 -10.93 -11.24
CA ILE A 78 5.16 -12.20 -10.69
C ILE A 78 6.22 -12.69 -9.69
N TYR A 79 5.78 -13.29 -8.60
CA TYR A 79 6.64 -13.75 -7.52
C TYR A 79 6.69 -15.28 -7.44
N ARG A 80 7.88 -15.85 -7.57
CA ARG A 80 8.12 -17.27 -7.39
C ARG A 80 8.55 -17.59 -5.97
N ILE A 81 7.89 -18.55 -5.37
CA ILE A 81 8.17 -19.02 -4.02
C ILE A 81 8.81 -20.40 -4.10
N GLU A 82 9.92 -20.56 -3.41
CA GLU A 82 10.64 -21.82 -3.30
C GLU A 82 10.89 -22.16 -1.83
N ARG A 83 10.90 -23.46 -1.53
CA ARG A 83 11.18 -24.01 -0.19
C ARG A 83 12.39 -24.94 -0.26
N ALA A 84 13.27 -24.84 0.71
CA ALA A 84 14.40 -25.76 0.83
C ALA A 84 13.94 -27.14 1.32
N THR A 85 14.43 -28.18 0.65
CA THR A 85 14.27 -29.59 1.02
C THR A 85 15.66 -30.23 0.96
N GLY A 86 16.32 -30.33 2.11
CA GLY A 86 17.76 -30.66 2.18
C GLY A 86 18.58 -29.56 1.49
N ASP A 87 19.47 -29.95 0.58
CA ASP A 87 20.34 -29.03 -0.16
C ASP A 87 19.69 -28.46 -1.44
N ARG A 88 18.42 -28.76 -1.70
CA ARG A 88 17.72 -28.34 -2.92
C ARG A 88 16.61 -27.34 -2.61
N TRP A 89 16.43 -26.38 -3.52
CA TRP A 89 15.27 -25.49 -3.53
C TRP A 89 14.21 -26.06 -4.47
N LEU A 90 13.00 -26.27 -3.95
CA LEU A 90 11.87 -26.77 -4.71
C LEU A 90 10.86 -25.65 -4.94
N TYR A 91 10.36 -25.57 -6.17
CA TYR A 91 9.24 -24.71 -6.53
C TYR A 91 7.99 -25.05 -5.70
N VAL A 92 7.36 -24.01 -5.15
CA VAL A 92 6.08 -24.12 -4.43
C VAL A 92 4.96 -23.54 -5.29
N ARG A 93 5.07 -22.25 -5.67
CA ARG A 93 4.05 -21.55 -6.45
C ARG A 93 4.56 -20.21 -7.00
N ASP A 94 3.93 -19.75 -8.08
CA ASP A 94 3.97 -18.35 -8.53
C ASP A 94 2.72 -17.59 -8.01
N VAL A 95 2.90 -16.38 -7.48
CA VAL A 95 1.82 -15.48 -7.00
C VAL A 95 2.01 -14.07 -7.56
N VAL A 96 0.94 -13.28 -7.60
CA VAL A 96 0.99 -11.88 -8.09
C VAL A 96 1.05 -10.87 -6.94
N PHE A 97 0.45 -11.20 -5.80
CA PHE A 97 0.41 -10.33 -4.63
C PHE A 97 1.52 -10.64 -3.64
N GLY A 98 1.89 -9.65 -2.82
CA GLY A 98 2.97 -9.70 -1.84
C GLY A 98 2.70 -10.53 -0.60
N SER A 99 2.04 -11.68 -0.75
CA SER A 99 1.48 -12.48 0.35
C SER A 99 1.47 -13.97 0.01
N PHE A 100 1.89 -14.79 0.98
CA PHE A 100 1.80 -16.25 0.90
C PHE A 100 1.54 -16.87 2.28
N LEU A 101 0.39 -17.54 2.42
CA LEU A 101 0.01 -18.29 3.63
C LEU A 101 0.25 -19.78 3.41
N ASN A 102 0.87 -20.45 4.38
CA ASN A 102 1.11 -21.89 4.33
C ASN A 102 1.11 -22.54 5.74
N HIS A 103 1.06 -23.86 5.80
CA HIS A 103 1.14 -24.62 7.06
C HIS A 103 2.54 -25.20 7.33
N ASP A 104 3.33 -25.39 6.27
CA ASP A 104 4.66 -25.97 6.39
C ASP A 104 5.71 -24.93 6.77
N GLY A 105 6.49 -25.20 7.82
CA GLY A 105 7.69 -24.45 8.13
C GLY A 105 8.87 -24.79 7.21
N GLY A 106 9.97 -24.08 7.36
CA GLY A 106 11.23 -24.35 6.67
C GLY A 106 11.92 -23.08 6.21
N LYS A 107 12.91 -23.26 5.35
CA LYS A 107 13.60 -22.16 4.69
C LYS A 107 12.89 -21.86 3.36
N TYR A 108 12.46 -20.63 3.19
CA TYR A 108 11.79 -20.12 2.00
C TYR A 108 12.63 -19.05 1.33
N ARG A 109 12.46 -18.91 0.01
CA ARG A 109 12.95 -17.75 -0.74
C ARG A 109 11.90 -17.28 -1.74
N VAL A 110 11.85 -15.97 -1.93
CA VAL A 110 10.93 -15.33 -2.86
C VAL A 110 11.73 -14.60 -3.93
N TRP A 111 11.39 -14.86 -5.18
CA TRP A 111 11.96 -14.19 -6.34
C TRP A 111 10.90 -13.35 -7.02
N ALA A 112 11.25 -12.15 -7.46
CA ALA A 112 10.45 -11.38 -8.40
C ALA A 112 10.93 -11.65 -9.82
N ARG A 113 10.00 -11.73 -10.77
CA ARG A 113 10.29 -11.65 -12.20
C ARG A 113 9.34 -10.64 -12.87
N PRO A 114 9.79 -9.87 -13.86
CA PRO A 114 8.90 -9.06 -14.67
C PRO A 114 7.89 -9.95 -15.43
N LYS A 115 6.67 -9.48 -15.66
CA LYS A 115 5.69 -10.21 -16.48
C LYS A 115 6.12 -10.34 -17.94
N ASN A 116 6.88 -9.35 -18.42
CA ASN A 116 7.37 -9.26 -19.81
C ASN A 116 8.88 -9.54 -19.90
N GLY A 117 9.45 -10.27 -18.94
CA GLY A 117 10.88 -10.58 -18.92
C GLY A 117 11.17 -11.88 -18.15
N ASP A 118 12.39 -12.37 -18.28
CA ASP A 118 12.77 -13.70 -17.76
C ASP A 118 13.74 -13.64 -16.58
N GLU A 119 14.26 -12.45 -16.24
CA GLU A 119 15.25 -12.33 -15.17
C GLU A 119 14.59 -12.36 -13.80
N PHE A 120 15.02 -13.33 -12.99
CA PHE A 120 14.60 -13.44 -11.60
C PHE A 120 15.53 -12.63 -10.69
N ARG A 121 14.93 -11.86 -9.79
CA ARG A 121 15.62 -11.12 -8.74
C ARG A 121 15.19 -11.65 -7.37
N LEU A 122 16.15 -11.98 -6.52
CA LEU A 122 15.87 -12.42 -5.16
C LEU A 122 15.34 -11.24 -4.33
N ILE A 123 14.17 -11.41 -3.72
CA ILE A 123 13.59 -10.45 -2.77
C ILE A 123 14.08 -10.75 -1.36
N GLY A 124 14.17 -12.03 -1.00
CA GLY A 124 14.74 -12.43 0.27
C GLY A 124 14.57 -13.91 0.58
N GLU A 125 15.29 -14.36 1.60
CA GLU A 125 15.16 -15.68 2.20
C GLU A 125 14.73 -15.55 3.66
N VAL A 126 13.88 -16.45 4.12
CA VAL A 126 13.42 -16.50 5.52
C VAL A 126 13.38 -17.94 6.00
N THR A 127 13.72 -18.15 7.27
CA THR A 127 13.52 -19.43 7.94
C THR A 127 12.42 -19.27 8.96
N VAL A 128 11.37 -20.07 8.85
CA VAL A 128 10.15 -19.94 9.64
C VAL A 128 9.70 -21.31 10.14
N ALA A 129 9.09 -21.35 11.31
CA ALA A 129 8.46 -22.54 11.82
C ALA A 129 7.07 -22.17 12.34
N PRO A 130 6.01 -22.91 11.97
CA PRO A 130 4.71 -22.72 12.60
C PRO A 130 4.86 -23.01 14.10
N GLU A 131 4.13 -22.27 14.93
CA GLU A 131 4.08 -22.60 16.35
C GLU A 131 3.40 -23.96 16.53
N SER A 132 3.81 -24.69 17.56
CA SER A 132 3.24 -26.01 17.85
C SER A 132 1.74 -25.95 18.13
N GLY A 133 1.00 -26.92 17.60
CA GLY A 133 -0.44 -27.06 17.78
C GLY A 133 -1.23 -26.64 16.54
N ILE A 134 -2.54 -26.86 16.59
CA ILE A 134 -3.46 -26.44 15.53
C ILE A 134 -3.79 -24.97 15.78
N ALA A 135 -3.86 -24.18 14.70
CA ALA A 135 -4.40 -22.82 14.74
C ALA A 135 -5.71 -22.84 15.53
N PRO A 136 -5.81 -22.13 16.66
CA PRO A 136 -7.08 -22.07 17.35
C PRO A 136 -8.08 -21.48 16.37
N LEU A 137 -9.26 -22.08 16.27
CA LEU A 137 -10.35 -21.43 15.57
C LEU A 137 -10.62 -20.11 16.31
N TYR A 138 -10.10 -19.01 15.77
CA TYR A 138 -10.35 -17.70 16.33
C TYR A 138 -11.79 -17.35 15.98
N LYS A 139 -12.68 -17.60 16.94
CA LYS A 139 -14.05 -17.11 16.89
C LYS A 139 -14.02 -15.71 17.49
N PRO A 140 -14.10 -14.63 16.68
CA PRO A 140 -14.15 -13.29 17.23
C PRO A 140 -15.32 -13.22 18.21
N LEU A 141 -15.01 -12.81 19.43
CA LEU A 141 -16.03 -12.54 20.43
C LEU A 141 -16.45 -11.09 20.25
N ILE A 142 -17.75 -10.86 20.06
CA ILE A 142 -18.31 -9.52 20.06
C ILE A 142 -18.13 -8.97 21.48
N ALA A 143 -17.16 -8.08 21.65
CA ALA A 143 -16.72 -7.58 22.96
C ALA A 143 -17.73 -6.62 23.63
N GLY A 144 -18.80 -6.25 22.92
CA GLY A 144 -19.86 -5.38 23.41
C GLY A 144 -20.80 -4.97 22.29
N ASP A 145 -21.70 -4.03 22.58
CA ASP A 145 -22.68 -3.57 21.60
C ASP A 145 -22.03 -2.89 20.38
N TRP A 146 -22.69 -3.04 19.23
CA TRP A 146 -22.34 -2.34 18.01
C TRP A 146 -22.40 -0.82 18.25
N ARG A 147 -21.30 -0.14 17.92
CA ARG A 147 -21.19 1.32 18.00
C ARG A 147 -20.52 1.87 16.75
N THR A 148 -20.99 3.02 16.29
CA THR A 148 -20.35 3.72 15.18
C THR A 148 -19.03 4.33 15.65
N LEU A 149 -17.93 3.91 15.04
CA LEU A 149 -16.62 4.52 15.27
C LEU A 149 -16.44 5.79 14.45
N LEU A 150 -16.83 5.78 13.18
CA LEU A 150 -16.79 6.93 12.29
C LEU A 150 -17.87 6.77 11.23
N LYS A 151 -18.60 7.85 10.96
CA LYS A 151 -19.39 8.02 9.74
C LYS A 151 -18.84 9.26 9.04
N PRO A 152 -18.14 9.13 7.91
CA PRO A 152 -17.63 10.28 7.18
C PRO A 152 -18.80 11.16 6.73
N GLU A 153 -18.63 12.47 6.86
CA GLU A 153 -19.58 13.47 6.34
C GLU A 153 -18.90 14.41 5.35
N LYS A 154 -17.57 14.56 5.46
CA LYS A 154 -16.78 15.43 4.57
C LYS A 154 -16.17 14.66 3.42
N SER A 155 -15.49 13.54 3.69
CA SER A 155 -14.70 12.84 2.68
C SER A 155 -15.50 11.82 1.86
N GLY A 156 -16.57 11.24 2.40
CA GLY A 156 -17.44 10.32 1.66
C GLY A 156 -18.68 9.87 2.45
N TYR A 157 -19.34 8.80 2.01
CA TYR A 157 -20.61 8.32 2.58
C TYR A 157 -20.47 7.11 3.52
N TYR A 158 -19.39 6.34 3.38
CA TYR A 158 -19.18 5.09 4.12
C TYR A 158 -17.70 4.82 4.37
N ILE A 159 -17.40 3.76 5.13
CA ILE A 159 -16.05 3.21 5.27
C ILE A 159 -16.09 1.78 4.75
N ASN A 160 -15.25 1.48 3.76
CA ASN A 160 -14.87 0.12 3.39
C ASN A 160 -13.37 -0.05 3.61
N ASP A 161 -12.89 -1.30 3.70
CA ASP A 161 -11.47 -1.67 3.81
C ASP A 161 -10.65 -0.69 4.64
N HIS A 162 -10.53 -0.99 5.94
CA HIS A 162 -10.04 -0.02 6.93
C HIS A 162 -8.97 -0.60 7.84
N THR A 163 -8.15 0.30 8.37
CA THR A 163 -7.19 0.03 9.43
C THR A 163 -7.44 0.96 10.61
N ILE A 164 -7.40 0.38 11.82
CA ILE A 164 -7.41 1.11 13.08
C ILE A 164 -6.06 0.89 13.75
N PHE A 165 -5.39 1.96 14.17
CA PHE A 165 -4.08 1.90 14.78
C PHE A 165 -3.87 3.04 15.77
N GLN A 166 -2.93 2.88 16.69
CA GLN A 166 -2.45 3.96 17.54
C GLN A 166 -1.16 4.52 16.93
N ASP A 167 -1.11 5.84 16.69
CA ASP A 167 0.09 6.49 16.18
C ASP A 167 1.15 6.69 17.26
N LYS A 168 2.34 7.17 16.87
CA LYS A 168 3.47 7.39 17.80
C LYS A 168 3.19 8.41 18.92
N THR A 169 2.17 9.24 18.77
CA THR A 169 1.75 10.23 19.78
C THR A 169 0.73 9.67 20.76
N GLY A 170 0.31 8.40 20.58
CA GLY A 170 -0.71 7.75 21.40
C GLY A 170 -2.14 8.00 20.90
N VAL A 171 -2.32 8.70 19.77
CA VAL A 171 -3.65 9.00 19.21
C VAL A 171 -4.12 7.82 18.37
N TRP A 172 -5.36 7.40 18.58
CA TRP A 172 -6.02 6.40 17.75
C TRP A 172 -6.49 7.00 16.44
N ARG A 173 -6.21 6.28 15.36
CA ARG A 173 -6.59 6.63 14.00
C ARG A 173 -7.39 5.49 13.40
N LEU A 174 -8.52 5.83 12.82
CA LEU A 174 -9.21 5.00 11.84
C LEU A 174 -8.95 5.61 10.48
N LEU A 175 -8.68 4.74 9.54
CA LEU A 175 -8.56 5.11 8.16
C LEU A 175 -9.21 4.04 7.31
N GLY A 176 -10.05 4.46 6.38
CA GLY A 176 -10.65 3.53 5.42
C GLY A 176 -10.90 4.20 4.08
N ILE A 177 -11.13 3.34 3.09
CA ILE A 177 -11.53 3.76 1.77
C ILE A 177 -12.98 4.25 1.83
N THR A 178 -13.29 5.25 1.04
CA THR A 178 -14.63 5.80 0.92
C THR A 178 -14.92 6.23 -0.51
N SER A 179 -16.20 6.49 -0.76
CA SER A 179 -16.68 7.07 -2.01
C SER A 179 -17.60 8.25 -1.77
N LYS A 180 -17.67 9.14 -2.79
CA LYS A 180 -18.69 10.18 -2.90
C LYS A 180 -20.01 9.66 -3.46
N SER A 181 -20.07 8.40 -3.89
CA SER A 181 -21.31 7.69 -4.20
C SER A 181 -21.61 6.64 -3.15
N ASP A 182 -22.86 6.17 -3.12
CA ASP A 182 -23.27 5.06 -2.26
C ASP A 182 -23.05 3.73 -2.98
N GLY A 183 -22.29 2.82 -2.36
CA GLY A 183 -22.20 1.41 -2.77
C GLY A 183 -21.50 1.05 -4.09
N ASP A 184 -20.95 2.00 -4.86
CA ASP A 184 -20.13 1.69 -6.04
C ASP A 184 -18.65 1.53 -5.67
N PHE A 185 -18.18 0.29 -5.67
CA PHE A 185 -16.78 -0.04 -5.37
C PHE A 185 -15.80 0.57 -6.40
N ASN A 186 -16.22 0.86 -7.63
CA ASN A 186 -15.32 1.49 -8.61
C ASN A 186 -15.08 2.99 -8.33
N ALA A 187 -15.90 3.56 -7.45
CA ALA A 187 -15.82 4.95 -7.02
C ALA A 187 -15.09 5.10 -5.67
N GLU A 188 -14.53 4.02 -5.12
CA GLU A 188 -13.69 3.97 -3.92
C GLU A 188 -12.30 4.58 -4.20
N LYS A 189 -12.26 5.90 -4.34
CA LYS A 189 -11.05 6.65 -4.73
C LYS A 189 -10.51 7.57 -3.63
N TYR A 190 -11.23 7.66 -2.53
CA TYR A 190 -10.99 8.62 -1.47
C TYR A 190 -10.71 7.90 -0.16
N PHE A 191 -10.09 8.62 0.77
CA PHE A 191 -9.92 8.15 2.14
C PHE A 191 -10.76 8.97 3.11
N ALA A 192 -11.14 8.34 4.21
CA ALA A 192 -11.73 9.00 5.35
C ALA A 192 -10.90 8.70 6.60
N VAL A 193 -10.61 9.74 7.37
CA VAL A 193 -9.75 9.67 8.55
C VAL A 193 -10.53 10.06 9.78
N GLY A 194 -10.58 9.15 10.76
CA GLY A 194 -11.09 9.41 12.09
C GLY A 194 -9.96 9.46 13.10
N VAL A 195 -10.01 10.40 14.04
CA VAL A 195 -9.05 10.47 15.15
C VAL A 195 -9.77 10.45 16.50
N SER A 196 -9.16 9.80 17.49
CA SER A 196 -9.60 9.84 18.88
C SER A 196 -8.44 9.64 19.85
N GLU A 197 -8.50 10.28 21.01
CA GLU A 197 -7.53 10.07 22.10
C GLU A 197 -7.80 8.75 22.85
N LYS A 198 -8.99 8.16 22.69
CA LYS A 198 -9.43 6.96 23.40
C LYS A 198 -9.99 5.92 22.44
N PHE A 199 -9.75 4.65 22.75
CA PHE A 199 -10.37 3.53 22.04
C PHE A 199 -10.96 2.50 23.02
N PRO A 200 -12.24 2.10 22.85
CA PRO A 200 -13.22 2.69 21.93
C PRO A 200 -13.59 4.13 22.34
N PRO A 201 -13.93 5.01 21.38
CA PRO A 201 -14.39 6.36 21.67
C PRO A 201 -15.78 6.35 22.33
N ASP A 202 -16.06 7.38 23.14
CA ASP A 202 -17.35 7.53 23.81
C ASP A 202 -18.45 8.05 22.87
N SER A 203 -18.10 8.91 21.90
CA SER A 203 -19.03 9.56 20.97
C SER A 203 -18.60 9.43 19.49
N GLY A 204 -17.86 8.37 19.16
CA GLY A 204 -17.22 8.22 17.85
C GLY A 204 -15.91 9.02 17.72
N MET A 205 -15.24 8.83 16.59
CA MET A 205 -14.00 9.51 16.21
C MET A 205 -14.33 10.81 15.47
N ARG A 206 -13.45 11.81 15.63
CA ARG A 206 -13.57 13.07 14.91
C ARG A 206 -13.01 12.91 13.50
N GLU A 207 -13.81 13.24 12.49
CA GLU A 207 -13.34 13.27 11.10
C GLU A 207 -12.31 14.41 10.90
N THR A 208 -11.18 14.08 10.31
CA THR A 208 -10.15 15.04 9.86
C THR A 208 -10.08 15.08 8.34
N ASP A 209 -9.31 16.02 7.81
CA ASP A 209 -9.03 16.06 6.39
C ASP A 209 -8.42 14.72 5.92
N PRO A 210 -8.78 14.27 4.72
CA PRO A 210 -8.18 13.09 4.15
C PRO A 210 -6.68 13.30 4.01
N ILE A 211 -5.93 12.25 4.33
CA ILE A 211 -4.47 12.25 4.25
C ILE A 211 -3.95 11.94 2.86
N ALA A 212 -4.82 11.53 1.93
CA ALA A 212 -4.56 11.38 0.51
C ALA A 212 -5.85 11.45 -0.34
N ASP A 213 -5.69 11.91 -1.58
CA ASP A 213 -6.65 11.74 -2.68
C ASP A 213 -5.92 11.01 -3.81
N PHE A 214 -6.36 9.80 -4.12
CA PHE A 214 -5.64 8.93 -5.06
C PHE A 214 -6.10 9.13 -6.50
N SER A 215 -7.26 9.78 -6.74
CA SER A 215 -7.89 9.97 -8.07
C SER A 215 -8.22 8.69 -8.88
N GLU A 216 -7.65 7.56 -8.50
CA GLU A 216 -7.85 6.19 -9.00
C GLU A 216 -8.40 5.29 -7.90
N LEU A 217 -8.66 4.01 -8.21
CA LEU A 217 -9.19 3.05 -7.25
C LEU A 217 -8.20 2.87 -6.09
N ALA A 218 -8.60 3.25 -4.89
CA ALA A 218 -7.82 3.06 -3.67
C ALA A 218 -7.92 1.59 -3.21
N TRP A 219 -6.88 1.12 -2.53
CA TRP A 219 -6.82 -0.21 -1.92
C TRP A 219 -6.71 -0.10 -0.40
N ALA A 220 -7.00 -1.20 0.29
CA ALA A 220 -7.07 -1.26 1.75
C ALA A 220 -5.83 -0.63 2.41
N PRO A 221 -5.99 0.47 3.16
CA PRO A 221 -4.87 1.14 3.80
C PRO A 221 -4.32 0.26 4.92
N HIS A 222 -2.99 0.20 5.04
CA HIS A 222 -2.29 -0.52 6.11
C HIS A 222 -1.12 0.31 6.62
N VAL A 223 -0.76 0.14 7.89
CA VAL A 223 0.33 0.88 8.51
C VAL A 223 1.60 0.03 8.53
N ILE A 224 2.68 0.54 7.94
CA ILE A 224 4.02 -0.02 8.04
C ILE A 224 4.83 0.85 9.00
N ARG A 225 5.42 0.27 10.04
CA ARG A 225 6.39 0.97 10.91
C ARG A 225 7.79 0.81 10.31
N ALA A 226 8.39 1.91 9.87
CA ALA A 226 9.80 1.94 9.46
C ALA A 226 10.75 1.87 10.67
N ASP A 227 10.32 2.39 11.81
CA ASP A 227 11.08 2.35 13.05
C ASP A 227 10.85 1.00 13.75
N SER A 228 11.64 -0.01 13.36
CA SER A 228 11.85 -1.19 14.18
C SER A 228 12.43 -0.74 15.53
N VAL A 229 11.85 -1.26 16.62
CA VAL A 229 12.48 -1.24 17.94
C VAL A 229 13.83 -1.94 17.86
#